data_AF-A0AAE0IAY5-F1
#
_entry.id   AF-A0AAE0IAY5-F1
#
_cell.length_a   1.000
_cell.length_b   1.000
_cell.length_c   1.000
_cell.angle_alpha   90.00
_cell.angle_beta   90.00
_cell.angle_gamma   90.00
#
_symmetry.space_group_name_H-M   'P 1'
#
loop_
_entity.id
_entity.type
_entity.pdbx_description
1 polymer ?
#
loop_
_entity_poly.entity_id
_entity_poly.type
_entity_poly.pdbx_seq_one_letter_code
_entity_poly.pdbx_strand_id
1 'polypeptide(L)'
;MSQKVLYSRIGPESTMDVITKPIVPISTPPTDLEAIKKESDCLTFRAFTTTDAWNLGQLLHERLSPLAIGKGTPAVISISLANSNQILFQCVTGPGTSPDNQTWVDRKRNSVLRWGCSTWYLHCKYEGDEEKFRRKFGMSEEQSGRYAIHGGGVPIRVHGVEGIVAVVVVSGLKQWEDHGVIMEAVREGWE
;
A
#
# COMPACT_ATOMS: atom_id res chain seq x y z
N MET A 1 -14.84 30.45 30.89
CA MET A 1 -15.63 29.55 30.03
C MET A 1 -14.72 28.43 29.59
N SER A 2 -14.96 27.21 30.08
CA SER A 2 -14.10 26.04 29.83
C SER A 2 -14.64 25.29 28.61
N GLN A 3 -13.86 25.26 27.52
CA GLN A 3 -14.18 24.50 26.32
C GLN A 3 -13.69 23.06 26.52
N LYS A 4 -14.60 22.15 26.86
CA LYS A 4 -14.36 20.70 26.78
C LYS A 4 -14.23 20.32 25.31
N VAL A 5 -13.01 20.12 24.85
CA VAL A 5 -12.74 19.38 23.62
C VAL A 5 -12.99 17.91 23.93
N LEU A 6 -14.12 17.37 23.47
CA LEU A 6 -14.39 15.94 23.45
C LEU A 6 -13.54 15.32 22.34
N TYR A 7 -12.37 14.81 22.69
CA TYR A 7 -11.75 13.76 21.90
C TYR A 7 -12.61 12.50 22.07
N SER A 8 -13.31 12.08 21.03
CA SER A 8 -13.88 10.74 20.97
C SER A 8 -12.72 9.75 21.07
N ARG A 9 -12.59 9.11 22.23
CA ARG A 9 -11.63 8.03 22.45
C ARG A 9 -12.02 6.86 21.56
N ILE A 10 -11.40 6.75 20.40
CA ILE A 10 -11.29 5.45 19.73
C ILE A 10 -10.25 4.68 20.57
N GLY A 11 -10.73 3.95 21.57
CA GLY A 11 -9.90 2.98 22.28
C GLY A 11 -9.54 1.84 21.31
N PRO A 12 -8.45 1.10 21.55
CA PRO A 12 -8.19 -0.12 20.78
C PRO A 12 -9.40 -1.05 20.94
N GLU A 13 -10.03 -1.43 19.82
CA GLU A 13 -11.07 -2.46 19.82
C GLU A 13 -10.51 -3.71 20.51
N SER A 14 -11.33 -4.36 21.34
CA SER A 14 -10.95 -5.60 21.99
C SER A 14 -10.62 -6.64 20.91
N THR A 15 -9.61 -7.47 21.14
CA THR A 15 -9.26 -8.59 20.24
C THR A 15 -10.45 -9.49 19.93
N MET A 16 -11.45 -9.54 20.82
CA MET A 16 -12.70 -10.28 20.60
C MET A 16 -13.63 -9.61 19.58
N ASP A 17 -13.67 -8.28 19.52
CA ASP A 17 -14.53 -7.55 18.57
C ASP A 17 -14.01 -7.75 17.13
N VAL A 18 -12.69 -7.76 16.94
CA VAL A 18 -12.02 -8.03 15.66
C VAL A 18 -12.31 -9.44 15.12
N ILE A 19 -12.46 -10.43 16.01
CA ILE A 19 -12.74 -11.84 15.64
C ILE A 19 -14.17 -12.01 15.08
N THR A 20 -15.10 -11.13 15.45
CA THR A 20 -16.53 -11.27 15.06
C THR A 20 -16.90 -10.54 13.77
N LYS A 21 -16.03 -9.66 13.25
CA LYS A 21 -16.31 -8.89 12.03
C LYS A 21 -16.30 -9.81 10.81
N PRO A 22 -17.34 -9.81 9.96
CA PRO A 22 -17.39 -10.67 8.79
C PRO A 22 -16.23 -10.32 7.84
N ILE A 23 -15.48 -11.35 7.44
CA ILE A 23 -14.36 -11.19 6.53
C ILE A 23 -14.89 -10.94 5.11
N VAL A 24 -14.85 -9.67 4.70
CA VAL A 24 -15.19 -9.27 3.34
C VAL A 24 -13.98 -9.50 2.41
N PRO A 25 -14.16 -10.17 1.26
CA PRO A 25 -13.10 -10.32 0.26
C PRO A 25 -12.57 -8.95 -0.20
N ILE A 26 -11.27 -8.86 -0.46
CA ILE A 26 -10.69 -7.67 -1.07
C ILE A 26 -11.09 -7.63 -2.54
N SER A 27 -11.54 -6.46 -3.00
CA SER A 27 -11.96 -6.21 -4.37
C SER A 27 -10.81 -6.48 -5.34
N THR A 28 -11.10 -7.13 -6.45
CA THR A 28 -10.10 -7.39 -7.48
C THR A 28 -9.87 -6.12 -8.30
N PRO A 29 -8.64 -5.59 -8.36
CA PRO A 29 -8.34 -4.43 -9.19
C PRO A 29 -8.48 -4.76 -10.69
N PRO A 30 -8.72 -3.77 -11.55
CA PRO A 30 -8.72 -3.96 -13.00
C PRO A 30 -7.36 -4.47 -13.49
N THR A 31 -7.36 -5.17 -14.62
CA THR A 31 -6.12 -5.63 -15.30
C THR A 31 -5.81 -4.81 -16.56
N ASP A 32 -6.78 -4.02 -17.03
CA ASP A 32 -6.60 -3.11 -18.16
C ASP A 32 -5.69 -1.93 -17.76
N LEU A 33 -4.71 -1.62 -18.61
CA LEU A 33 -3.69 -0.63 -18.30
C LEU A 33 -4.24 0.79 -18.21
N GLU A 34 -5.26 1.14 -19.01
CA GLU A 34 -5.88 2.45 -18.96
C GLU A 34 -6.71 2.60 -17.69
N ALA A 35 -7.49 1.57 -17.33
CA ALA A 35 -8.24 1.52 -16.09
C ALA A 35 -7.35 1.61 -14.85
N ILE A 36 -6.27 0.83 -14.77
CA ILE A 36 -5.32 0.88 -13.65
C ILE A 36 -4.67 2.26 -13.56
N LYS A 37 -4.27 2.83 -14.71
CA LYS A 37 -3.66 4.15 -14.74
C LYS A 37 -4.65 5.20 -14.25
N LYS A 38 -5.90 5.15 -14.69
CA LYS A 38 -6.95 6.04 -14.20
C LYS A 38 -7.14 5.87 -12.68
N GLU A 39 -7.22 4.64 -12.20
CA GLU A 39 -7.42 4.39 -10.76
C GLU A 39 -6.23 4.86 -9.90
N SER A 40 -5.00 4.51 -10.28
CA SER A 40 -3.78 4.81 -9.50
C SER A 40 -3.23 6.23 -9.71
N ASP A 41 -3.42 6.83 -10.89
CA ASP A 41 -2.94 8.19 -11.18
C ASP A 41 -3.99 9.26 -10.88
N CYS A 42 -5.30 8.95 -10.87
CA CYS A 42 -6.31 9.93 -10.46
C CYS A 42 -6.42 10.10 -8.94
N LEU A 43 -5.88 9.17 -8.13
CA LEU A 43 -5.79 9.33 -6.69
C LEU A 43 -4.76 10.41 -6.34
N THR A 44 -5.23 11.65 -6.38
CA THR A 44 -4.46 12.85 -6.03
C THR A 44 -5.08 13.49 -4.81
N PHE A 45 -4.30 13.60 -3.75
CA PHE A 45 -4.72 14.14 -2.47
C PHE A 45 -4.68 15.67 -2.52
N ARG A 46 -5.53 16.33 -1.72
CA ARG A 46 -5.41 17.79 -1.53
C ARG A 46 -4.15 18.16 -0.75
N ALA A 47 -3.77 17.31 0.20
CA ALA A 47 -2.54 17.40 0.99
C ALA A 47 -2.20 16.00 1.50
N PHE A 48 -0.94 15.76 1.83
CA PHE A 48 -0.52 14.52 2.48
C PHE A 48 0.49 14.82 3.58
N THR A 49 0.07 14.59 4.82
CA THR A 49 0.82 14.88 6.04
C THR A 49 1.10 13.60 6.83
N THR A 50 1.81 13.73 7.95
CA THR A 50 2.00 12.62 8.90
C THR A 50 0.67 12.12 9.48
N THR A 51 -0.32 13.01 9.64
CA THR A 51 -1.67 12.63 10.08
C THR A 51 -2.40 11.80 9.03
N ASP A 52 -2.28 12.16 7.74
CA ASP A 52 -2.87 11.38 6.65
C ASP A 52 -2.21 10.00 6.55
N ALA A 53 -0.88 9.93 6.66
CA ALA A 53 -0.15 8.67 6.69
C ALA A 53 -0.57 7.77 7.87
N TRP A 54 -0.76 8.36 9.07
CA TRP A 54 -1.27 7.63 10.23
C TRP A 54 -2.68 7.08 9.98
N ASN A 55 -3.61 7.92 9.51
CA ASN A 55 -4.99 7.53 9.26
C ASN A 55 -5.10 6.44 8.18
N LEU A 56 -4.36 6.58 7.07
CA LEU A 56 -4.32 5.57 6.03
C LEU A 56 -3.74 4.24 6.56
N GLY A 57 -2.68 4.31 7.36
CA GLY A 57 -2.10 3.15 8.03
C GLY A 57 -3.09 2.43 8.94
N GLN A 58 -3.87 3.17 9.73
CA GLN A 58 -4.91 2.64 10.61
C GLN A 58 -6.03 1.96 9.82
N LEU A 59 -6.56 2.60 8.77
CA LEU A 59 -7.59 2.02 7.90
C LEU A 59 -7.12 0.69 7.29
N LEU A 60 -5.89 0.67 6.78
CA LEU A 60 -5.30 -0.55 6.22
C LEU A 60 -5.14 -1.65 7.27
N HIS A 61 -4.67 -1.29 8.47
CA HIS A 61 -4.52 -2.25 9.56
C HIS A 61 -5.87 -2.83 9.96
N GLU A 62 -6.87 -2.00 10.23
CA GLU A 62 -8.23 -2.41 10.59
C GLU A 62 -8.87 -3.30 9.51
N ARG A 63 -8.65 -3.00 8.24
CA ARG A 63 -9.13 -3.78 7.11
C ARG A 63 -8.46 -5.16 6.99
N LEU A 64 -7.20 -5.28 7.40
CA LEU A 64 -6.37 -6.46 7.21
C LEU A 64 -6.26 -7.36 8.45
N SER A 65 -6.40 -6.84 9.67
CA SER A 65 -6.30 -7.63 10.90
C SER A 65 -7.26 -8.82 10.95
N PRO A 66 -8.54 -8.73 10.53
CA PRO A 66 -9.43 -9.89 10.47
C PRO A 66 -8.94 -10.98 9.51
N LEU A 67 -8.24 -10.61 8.43
CA LEU A 67 -7.64 -11.58 7.49
C LEU A 67 -6.44 -12.29 8.14
N ALA A 68 -5.58 -11.54 8.83
CA ALA A 68 -4.44 -12.10 9.53
C ALA A 68 -4.88 -13.10 10.62
N ILE A 69 -5.89 -12.73 11.43
CA ILE A 69 -6.38 -13.57 12.54
C ILE A 69 -7.22 -14.74 12.01
N GLY A 70 -8.19 -14.47 11.13
CA GLY A 70 -9.17 -15.47 10.69
C GLY A 70 -8.70 -16.39 9.57
N LYS A 71 -7.74 -15.96 8.75
CA LYS A 71 -7.20 -16.75 7.61
C LYS A 71 -5.71 -17.06 7.71
N GLY A 72 -5.00 -16.52 8.71
CA GLY A 72 -3.56 -16.72 8.84
C GLY A 72 -2.75 -16.04 7.74
N THR A 73 -3.26 -14.93 7.18
CA THR A 73 -2.61 -14.19 6.08
C THR A 73 -2.15 -12.81 6.57
N PRO A 74 -1.06 -12.73 7.37
CA PRO A 74 -0.52 -11.46 7.84
C PRO A 74 0.17 -10.70 6.70
N ALA A 75 0.21 -9.37 6.83
CA ALA A 75 0.88 -8.49 5.87
C ALA A 75 1.64 -7.38 6.59
N VAL A 76 2.64 -6.82 5.91
CA VAL A 76 3.32 -5.59 6.29
C VAL A 76 2.67 -4.41 5.58
N ILE A 77 2.38 -3.36 6.31
CA ILE A 77 1.95 -2.06 5.78
C ILE A 77 3.11 -1.08 6.00
N SER A 78 3.50 -0.33 4.97
CA SER A 78 4.53 0.70 5.07
C SER A 78 4.13 1.94 4.27
N ILE A 79 4.23 3.11 4.88
CA ILE A 79 4.02 4.41 4.24
C ILE A 79 5.27 5.25 4.49
N SER A 80 5.91 5.69 3.41
CA SER A 80 7.18 6.42 3.47
C SER A 80 7.17 7.60 2.50
N LEU A 81 7.92 8.64 2.84
CA LEU A 81 8.10 9.80 1.97
C LEU A 81 8.85 9.40 0.68
N ALA A 82 8.61 10.13 -0.40
CA ALA A 82 9.30 9.92 -1.67
C ALA A 82 10.65 10.63 -1.74
N ASN A 83 10.76 11.80 -1.11
CA ASN A 83 11.96 12.65 -1.13
C ASN A 83 13.06 12.21 -0.13
N SER A 84 12.77 11.21 0.70
CA SER A 84 13.68 10.66 1.71
C SER A 84 13.31 9.20 1.98
N ASN A 85 14.12 8.47 2.75
CA ASN A 85 13.75 7.14 3.22
C ASN A 85 13.00 7.17 4.56
N GLN A 86 12.45 8.32 4.95
CA GLN A 86 11.71 8.44 6.21
C GLN A 86 10.39 7.67 6.11
N ILE A 87 10.23 6.71 7.01
CA ILE A 87 8.99 5.96 7.20
C ILE A 87 8.08 6.78 8.12
N LEU A 88 6.85 7.00 7.69
CA LEU A 88 5.83 7.74 8.46
C LEU A 88 4.91 6.79 9.24
N PHE A 89 4.66 5.61 8.69
CA PHE A 89 3.87 4.56 9.31
C PHE A 89 4.39 3.20 8.87
N GLN A 90 4.55 2.27 9.81
CA GLN A 90 4.81 0.88 9.48
C GLN A 90 4.31 -0.05 10.57
N CYS A 91 3.62 -1.12 10.17
CA CYS A 91 3.18 -2.16 11.09
C CYS A 91 3.05 -3.51 10.37
N VAL A 92 2.91 -4.57 11.17
CA VAL A 92 2.48 -5.89 10.72
C VAL A 92 1.07 -6.15 11.21
N THR A 93 0.22 -6.79 10.41
CA THR A 93 -1.21 -6.97 10.72
C THR A 93 -1.49 -8.16 11.65
N GLY A 94 -0.51 -9.03 11.86
CA GLY A 94 -0.60 -10.20 12.73
C GLY A 94 0.70 -11.03 12.74
N PRO A 95 0.75 -12.09 13.56
CA PRO A 95 1.91 -12.98 13.63
C PRO A 95 2.12 -13.75 12.31
N GLY A 96 3.36 -14.08 11.98
CA GLY A 96 3.72 -14.91 10.82
C GLY A 96 4.45 -14.19 9.68
N THR A 97 4.72 -12.88 9.81
CA THR A 97 5.63 -12.16 8.91
C THR A 97 7.09 -12.56 9.13
N SER A 98 7.93 -12.43 8.10
CA SER A 98 9.36 -12.70 8.12
C SER A 98 10.18 -11.49 7.65
N PRO A 99 11.52 -11.47 7.85
CA PRO A 99 12.38 -10.41 7.34
C PRO A 99 12.29 -10.20 5.82
N ASP A 100 11.96 -11.24 5.04
CA ASP A 100 11.79 -11.13 3.58
C ASP A 100 10.65 -10.18 3.20
N ASN A 101 9.63 -10.03 4.06
CA ASN A 101 8.57 -9.06 3.80
C ASN A 101 9.10 -7.63 3.73
N GLN A 102 10.16 -7.27 4.47
CA GLN A 102 10.79 -5.96 4.36
C GLN A 102 11.50 -5.80 3.01
N THR A 103 12.18 -6.83 2.52
CA THR A 103 12.79 -6.84 1.18
C THR A 103 11.72 -6.57 0.10
N TRP A 104 10.55 -7.19 0.22
CA TRP A 104 9.43 -6.92 -0.68
C TRP A 104 8.92 -5.47 -0.57
N VAL A 105 8.81 -4.93 0.64
CA VAL A 105 8.42 -3.53 0.85
C VAL A 105 9.38 -2.59 0.12
N ASP A 106 10.68 -2.79 0.31
CA ASP A 106 11.71 -1.95 -0.29
C ASP A 106 11.71 -2.08 -1.82
N ARG A 107 11.60 -3.30 -2.35
CA ARG A 107 11.53 -3.57 -3.79
C ARG A 107 10.31 -2.93 -4.45
N LYS A 108 9.13 -3.06 -3.84
CA LYS A 108 7.89 -2.46 -4.35
C LYS A 108 7.98 -0.93 -4.31
N ARG A 109 8.47 -0.36 -3.20
CA ARG A 109 8.69 1.09 -3.06
C ARG A 109 9.63 1.63 -4.13
N ASN A 110 10.78 0.99 -4.32
CA ASN A 110 11.77 1.40 -5.32
C ASN A 110 11.17 1.41 -6.73
N SER A 111 10.31 0.44 -7.04
CA SER A 111 9.61 0.41 -8.33
C SER A 111 8.66 1.59 -8.50
N VAL A 112 7.85 1.89 -7.48
CA VAL A 112 6.92 3.02 -7.54
C VAL A 112 7.67 4.33 -7.77
N LEU A 113 8.76 4.56 -7.02
CA LEU A 113 9.55 5.78 -7.12
C LEU A 113 10.24 5.93 -8.48
N ARG A 114 10.77 4.84 -9.05
CA ARG A 114 11.52 4.90 -10.31
C ARG A 114 10.60 5.06 -11.53
N TRP A 115 9.46 4.36 -11.54
CA TRP A 115 8.59 4.31 -12.72
C TRP A 115 7.30 5.12 -12.59
N GLY A 116 7.08 5.76 -11.43
CA GLY A 116 6.01 6.73 -11.28
C GLY A 116 4.60 6.12 -11.34
N CYS A 117 4.45 4.82 -11.10
CA CYS A 117 3.18 4.08 -11.21
C CYS A 117 3.12 2.94 -10.18
N SER A 118 1.93 2.36 -10.00
CA SER A 118 1.76 1.24 -9.08
C SER A 118 2.52 0.00 -9.55
N THR A 119 2.95 -0.85 -8.63
CA THR A 119 3.59 -2.12 -8.99
C THR A 119 2.60 -3.08 -9.66
N TRP A 120 1.30 -2.90 -9.44
CA TRP A 120 0.24 -3.61 -10.16
C TRP A 120 0.16 -3.20 -11.63
N TYR A 121 0.28 -1.91 -11.94
CA TYR A 121 0.38 -1.44 -13.33
C TYR A 121 1.58 -2.08 -14.03
N LEU A 122 2.74 -2.10 -13.36
CA LEU A 122 3.94 -2.75 -13.90
C LEU A 122 3.70 -4.26 -14.09
N HIS A 123 3.07 -4.93 -13.13
CA HIS A 123 2.70 -6.34 -13.25
C HIS A 123 1.92 -6.59 -14.53
N CYS A 124 0.80 -5.90 -14.72
CA CYS A 124 -0.09 -6.08 -15.88
C CYS A 124 0.61 -5.71 -17.19
N LYS A 125 1.41 -4.64 -17.20
CA LYS A 125 2.11 -4.17 -18.41
C LYS A 125 3.17 -5.15 -18.90
N TYR A 126 3.81 -5.87 -17.98
CA TYR A 126 4.84 -6.84 -18.28
C TYR A 126 4.34 -8.29 -18.14
N GLU A 127 3.04 -8.50 -17.93
CA GLU A 127 2.42 -9.82 -17.76
C GLU A 127 3.08 -10.66 -16.64
N GLY A 128 3.63 -9.98 -15.62
CA GLY A 128 4.41 -10.61 -14.55
C GLY A 128 5.82 -11.09 -14.94
N ASP A 129 6.28 -10.81 -16.16
CA ASP A 129 7.60 -11.20 -16.65
C ASP A 129 8.68 -10.20 -16.18
N GLU A 130 9.32 -10.52 -15.04
CA GLU A 130 10.41 -9.71 -14.48
C GLU A 130 11.66 -9.67 -15.39
N GLU A 131 11.86 -10.67 -16.25
CA GLU A 131 13.00 -10.72 -17.17
C GLU A 131 12.76 -9.79 -18.37
N LYS A 132 11.56 -9.80 -18.95
CA LYS A 132 11.11 -8.82 -19.95
C LYS A 132 11.20 -7.41 -19.39
N PHE A 133 10.79 -7.20 -18.14
CA PHE A 133 10.93 -5.93 -17.43
C PHE A 133 12.39 -5.51 -17.28
N ARG A 134 13.25 -6.40 -16.77
CA ARG A 134 14.69 -6.17 -16.59
C ARG A 134 15.36 -5.76 -17.90
N ARG A 135 15.15 -6.55 -18.97
CA ARG A 135 15.69 -6.30 -20.30
C ARG A 135 15.18 -4.99 -20.89
N LYS A 136 13.88 -4.67 -20.72
CA LYS A 136 13.29 -3.42 -21.22
C LYS A 136 13.97 -2.18 -20.65
N PHE A 137 14.44 -2.24 -19.41
CA PHE A 137 15.12 -1.14 -18.73
C PHE A 137 16.64 -1.28 -18.65
N GLY A 138 17.23 -2.25 -19.37
CA GLY A 138 18.68 -2.44 -19.45
C GLY A 138 19.35 -2.69 -18.09
N MET A 139 18.65 -3.31 -17.14
CA MET A 139 19.18 -3.54 -15.79
C MET A 139 20.08 -4.79 -15.77
N SER A 140 21.17 -4.73 -15.02
CA SER A 140 21.92 -5.94 -14.64
C SER A 140 21.08 -6.82 -13.71
N GLU A 141 21.46 -8.08 -13.53
CA GLU A 141 20.81 -9.01 -12.59
C GLU A 141 20.81 -8.46 -11.15
N GLU A 142 21.96 -7.96 -10.70
CA GLU A 142 22.12 -7.31 -9.40
C GLU A 142 21.17 -6.11 -9.25
N GLN A 143 21.06 -5.27 -10.28
CA GLN A 143 20.17 -4.11 -10.25
C GLN A 143 18.69 -4.52 -10.20
N SER A 144 18.28 -5.57 -10.93
CA SER A 144 16.87 -6.01 -10.91
C SER A 144 16.40 -6.46 -9.54
N GLY A 145 17.28 -7.04 -8.71
CA GLY A 145 16.91 -7.48 -7.35
C GLY A 145 16.40 -6.35 -6.44
N ARG A 146 16.67 -5.09 -6.79
CA ARG A 146 16.20 -3.91 -6.04
C ARG A 146 14.75 -3.50 -6.34
N TYR A 147 14.12 -4.14 -7.31
CA TYR A 147 12.80 -3.78 -7.82
C TYR A 147 11.88 -5.00 -7.84
N ALA A 148 10.58 -4.76 -7.70
CA ALA A 148 9.55 -5.78 -7.86
C ALA A 148 8.40 -5.21 -8.70
N ILE A 149 7.85 -6.04 -9.59
CA ILE A 149 6.63 -5.72 -10.34
C ILE A 149 5.43 -6.54 -9.86
N HIS A 150 5.43 -6.89 -8.58
CA HIS A 150 4.30 -7.56 -7.93
C HIS A 150 3.43 -6.52 -7.22
N GLY A 151 2.12 -6.64 -7.37
CA GLY A 151 1.12 -5.71 -6.81
C GLY A 151 1.31 -5.42 -5.31
N GLY A 152 0.94 -4.21 -4.90
CA GLY A 152 1.01 -3.77 -3.51
C GLY A 152 1.82 -2.50 -3.24
N GLY A 153 2.50 -1.92 -4.23
CA GLY A 153 3.07 -0.57 -4.11
C GLY A 153 2.23 0.44 -4.89
N VAL A 154 1.83 1.55 -4.26
CA VAL A 154 1.00 2.60 -4.88
C VAL A 154 1.58 3.99 -4.61
N PRO A 155 1.71 4.85 -5.64
CA PRO A 155 2.16 6.23 -5.46
C PRO A 155 1.08 7.11 -4.80
N ILE A 156 1.51 8.00 -3.90
CA ILE A 156 0.68 9.08 -3.35
C ILE A 156 1.10 10.39 -4.01
N ARG A 157 0.13 11.12 -4.57
CA ARG A 157 0.33 12.41 -5.24
C ARG A 157 -0.51 13.49 -4.58
N VAL A 158 -0.09 14.75 -4.71
CA VAL A 158 -0.81 15.90 -4.17
C VAL A 158 -1.07 16.92 -5.28
N HIS A 159 -2.26 17.52 -5.27
CA HIS A 159 -2.65 18.51 -6.28
C HIS A 159 -1.67 19.69 -6.28
N GLY A 160 -1.21 20.08 -7.47
CA GLY A 160 -0.26 21.18 -7.65
C GLY A 160 1.19 20.84 -7.30
N VAL A 161 1.49 19.60 -6.90
CA VAL A 161 2.86 19.11 -6.71
C VAL A 161 3.22 18.19 -7.86
N GLU A 162 4.33 18.48 -8.53
CA GLU A 162 4.84 17.57 -9.56
C GLU A 162 5.47 16.34 -8.90
N GLY A 163 5.03 15.15 -9.33
CA GLY A 163 5.59 13.88 -8.91
C GLY A 163 4.92 13.23 -7.69
N ILE A 164 5.61 12.23 -7.16
CA ILE A 164 5.15 11.42 -6.03
C ILE A 164 5.64 12.07 -4.73
N VAL A 165 4.77 12.20 -3.73
CA VAL A 165 5.14 12.76 -2.41
C VAL A 165 5.39 11.67 -1.37
N ALA A 166 4.72 10.52 -1.50
CA ALA A 166 4.86 9.37 -0.62
C ALA A 166 4.52 8.08 -1.37
N VAL A 167 4.89 6.93 -0.79
CA VAL A 167 4.53 5.61 -1.30
C VAL A 167 3.91 4.82 -0.17
N VAL A 168 2.76 4.20 -0.46
CA VAL A 168 2.15 3.19 0.40
C VAL A 168 2.44 1.81 -0.19
N VAL A 169 2.82 0.88 0.69
CA VAL A 169 3.10 -0.50 0.35
C VAL A 169 2.35 -1.44 1.29
N VAL A 170 1.69 -2.43 0.71
CA VAL A 170 1.18 -3.62 1.41
C VAL A 170 1.91 -4.85 0.84
N SER A 171 2.34 -5.75 1.73
CA SER A 171 3.03 -6.97 1.33
C SER A 171 2.73 -8.14 2.25
N GLY A 172 2.16 -9.21 1.71
CA GLY A 172 1.96 -10.48 2.42
C GLY A 172 0.73 -11.27 1.96
N LEU A 173 -0.12 -10.67 1.12
CA LEU A 173 -1.29 -11.31 0.54
C LEU A 173 -0.99 -11.79 -0.90
N LYS A 174 -2.03 -12.23 -1.61
CA LYS A 174 -1.91 -12.34 -3.07
C LYS A 174 -1.73 -10.94 -3.64
N GLN A 175 -0.87 -10.79 -4.64
CA GLN A 175 -0.46 -9.47 -5.15
C GLN A 175 -1.61 -8.53 -5.57
N TRP A 176 -2.72 -9.06 -6.06
CA TRP A 176 -3.89 -8.26 -6.41
C TRP A 176 -4.69 -7.82 -5.18
N GLU A 177 -4.64 -8.61 -4.09
CA GLU A 177 -5.21 -8.23 -2.79
C GLU A 177 -4.34 -7.17 -2.11
N ASP A 178 -3.00 -7.30 -2.17
CA ASP A 178 -2.07 -6.26 -1.69
C ASP A 178 -2.36 -4.91 -2.37
N HIS A 179 -2.59 -4.89 -3.69
CA HIS A 179 -2.95 -3.66 -4.39
C HIS A 179 -4.39 -3.22 -4.09
N GLY A 180 -5.35 -4.15 -4.18
CA GLY A 180 -6.78 -3.86 -4.03
C GLY A 180 -7.13 -3.23 -2.69
N VAL A 181 -6.52 -3.70 -1.60
CA VAL A 181 -6.80 -3.16 -0.25
C VAL A 181 -6.31 -1.71 -0.09
N ILE A 182 -5.21 -1.35 -0.78
CA ILE A 182 -4.74 0.04 -0.81
C ILE A 182 -5.76 0.92 -1.52
N MET A 183 -6.25 0.47 -2.67
CA MET A 183 -7.25 1.22 -3.43
C MET A 183 -8.56 1.35 -2.65
N GLU A 184 -9.03 0.30 -1.98
CA GLU A 184 -10.19 0.37 -1.07
C GLU A 184 -10.00 1.43 0.03
N ALA A 185 -8.89 1.37 0.76
CA ALA A 185 -8.64 2.27 1.88
C ALA A 185 -8.51 3.73 1.47
N VAL A 186 -7.87 4.00 0.32
CA VAL A 186 -7.76 5.38 -0.19
C VAL A 186 -9.12 5.90 -0.66
N ARG A 187 -9.92 5.08 -1.35
CA ARG A 187 -11.28 5.47 -1.76
C ARG A 187 -12.19 5.75 -0.57
N GLU A 188 -12.08 4.97 0.51
CA GLU A 188 -12.86 5.20 1.73
C GLU A 188 -12.49 6.51 2.45
N GLY A 189 -11.21 6.89 2.47
CA GLY A 189 -10.74 8.05 3.23
C GLY A 189 -10.59 9.35 2.45
N TRP A 190 -10.49 9.31 1.11
CA TRP A 190 -10.07 10.45 0.29
C TRP A 190 -10.75 10.61 -1.09
N GLU A 191 -11.77 9.80 -1.44
CA GLU A 191 -12.72 10.16 -2.53
C GLU A 191 -13.85 11.06 -2.01
#